data_AF-W9UY68-F1
#
_entry.id   AF-W9UY68-F1
#
_cell.length_a   1.000
_cell.length_b   1.000
_cell.length_c   1.000
_cell.angle_alpha   90.00
_cell.angle_beta   90.00
_cell.angle_gamma   90.00
#
_symmetry.space_group_name_H-M   'P 1'
#
loop_
_entity.id
_entity.type
_entity.pdbx_description
1 polymer ?
#
loop_
_entity_poly.entity_id
_entity_poly.type
_entity_poly.pdbx_seq_one_letter_code
_entity_poly.pdbx_strand_id
1 'polypeptide(L)'
;MHGDQPEKFFHGYYDHYCYLPLYVFSDRFPLVAYLRPSKIDGAKHTAAILKLLVTFIRQHWPDVQIVFRGDSGFCRQLVLNWCERNSVDYIAGIARNLRLEGMIDRSWNYAESQHQQRKSRGIKGATRCFWRYTYQADSWKHPREVIAKIEVTDKGRNPRFIVTSLHGRDSKLYCEEYCARGDMENRIKDQQLDLFAKRTSSKHWWSNQWRLAPSMLAFVLFEKLREHCSNKYDSLSVQGLRLRLIKIAAVVVINTRRIRFLLNECCPDQKEFTRLVERLLPS
;
A
#
# COMPACT_ATOMS: atom_id res chain seq x y z
N MET A 1 -9.71 12.78 15.00
CA MET A 1 -9.74 12.26 16.39
C MET A 1 -10.30 13.37 17.26
N HIS A 2 -11.36 13.14 18.02
CA HIS A 2 -11.93 14.15 18.94
C HIS A 2 -11.79 13.67 20.38
N GLY A 3 -11.34 14.56 21.28
CA GLY A 3 -11.22 14.34 22.72
C GLY A 3 -9.94 13.63 23.20
N ASP A 4 -9.86 13.48 24.53
CA ASP A 4 -8.88 12.67 25.27
C ASP A 4 -9.27 11.20 25.22
N GLN A 5 -8.86 10.55 24.14
CA GLN A 5 -8.98 9.10 23.99
C GLN A 5 -7.72 8.43 24.57
N PRO A 6 -7.87 7.32 25.32
CA PRO A 6 -6.73 6.50 25.75
C PRO A 6 -5.89 6.04 24.56
N GLU A 7 -4.57 5.89 24.75
CA GLU A 7 -3.58 5.39 23.76
C GLU A 7 -3.27 6.33 22.56
N LYS A 8 -3.74 7.56 22.63
CA LYS A 8 -3.48 8.65 21.68
C LYS A 8 -2.11 9.30 21.98
N PHE A 9 -1.13 9.15 21.10
CA PHE A 9 0.18 9.81 21.20
C PHE A 9 0.46 10.70 19.99
N PHE A 10 1.15 11.81 20.26
CA PHE A 10 1.56 12.78 19.26
C PHE A 10 2.63 12.17 18.35
N HIS A 11 2.40 12.20 17.04
CA HIS A 11 3.36 11.69 16.05
C HIS A 11 3.99 12.86 15.31
N GLY A 12 5.27 13.15 15.58
CA GLY A 12 5.98 14.33 15.05
C GLY A 12 6.06 14.42 13.51
N TYR A 13 5.95 13.29 12.80
CA TYR A 13 5.86 13.28 11.33
C TYR A 13 4.49 13.73 10.78
N TYR A 14 3.42 13.61 11.58
CA TYR A 14 2.04 13.91 11.16
C TYR A 14 1.42 15.10 11.92
N ASP A 15 2.19 15.73 12.84
CA ASP A 15 1.82 16.87 13.70
C ASP A 15 0.43 16.76 14.35
N HIS A 16 -0.02 15.53 14.57
CA HIS A 16 -1.36 15.22 15.04
C HIS A 16 -1.32 13.97 15.91
N TYR A 17 -2.35 13.83 16.73
CA TYR A 17 -2.59 12.65 17.54
C TYR A 17 -3.32 11.58 16.72
N CYS A 18 -2.64 10.46 16.47
CA CYS A 18 -3.08 9.45 15.49
C CYS A 18 -3.00 8.03 16.09
N TYR A 19 -3.77 7.09 15.54
CA TYR A 19 -3.43 5.65 15.60
C TYR A 19 -2.51 5.36 14.41
N LEU A 20 -1.64 4.34 14.51
CA LEU A 20 -0.76 3.89 13.43
C LEU A 20 -1.29 2.58 12.81
N PRO A 21 -2.34 2.62 11.97
CA PRO A 21 -2.89 1.41 11.40
C PRO A 21 -1.84 0.69 10.56
N LEU A 22 -1.64 -0.59 10.82
CA LEU A 22 -0.87 -1.48 9.95
C LEU A 22 -1.83 -2.09 8.94
N TYR A 23 -1.61 -1.77 7.68
CA TYR A 23 -2.32 -2.40 6.58
C TYR A 23 -1.40 -3.35 5.82
N VAL A 24 -1.97 -4.48 5.40
CA VAL A 24 -1.33 -5.39 4.45
C VAL A 24 -2.28 -5.57 3.29
N PHE A 25 -1.78 -5.41 2.08
CA PHE A 25 -2.53 -5.57 0.83
C PHE A 25 -1.86 -6.64 -0.03
N SER A 26 -2.67 -7.35 -0.80
CA SER A 26 -2.25 -8.10 -1.98
C SER A 26 -2.93 -7.44 -3.17
N ASP A 27 -2.13 -6.80 -4.02
CA ASP A 27 -2.61 -5.91 -5.08
C ASP A 27 -3.63 -4.88 -4.56
N ARG A 28 -4.90 -5.04 -4.94
CA ARG A 28 -5.99 -4.17 -4.54
C ARG A 28 -6.75 -4.68 -3.32
N PHE A 29 -6.55 -5.93 -2.92
CA PHE A 29 -7.31 -6.54 -1.84
C PHE A 29 -6.62 -6.32 -0.50
N PRO A 30 -7.31 -5.72 0.47
CA PRO A 30 -6.75 -5.56 1.80
C PRO A 30 -6.85 -6.89 2.56
N LEU A 31 -5.71 -7.40 3.04
CA LEU A 31 -5.62 -8.65 3.80
C LEU A 31 -5.69 -8.41 5.30
N VAL A 32 -5.11 -7.30 5.77
CA VAL A 32 -5.05 -6.97 7.20
C VAL A 32 -5.27 -5.48 7.39
N ALA A 33 -6.04 -5.14 8.43
CA ALA A 33 -6.11 -3.81 8.99
C ALA A 33 -6.08 -3.91 10.51
N TYR A 34 -4.98 -3.46 11.09
CA TYR A 34 -4.73 -3.59 12.51
C TYR A 34 -4.37 -2.24 13.12
N LEU A 35 -5.28 -1.70 13.96
CA LEU A 35 -5.06 -0.47 14.69
C LEU A 35 -4.01 -0.70 15.77
N ARG A 36 -2.96 0.12 15.73
CA ARG A 36 -1.92 0.09 16.76
C ARG A 36 -1.96 1.35 17.60
N PRO A 37 -1.78 1.24 18.93
CA PRO A 37 -1.45 2.36 19.79
C PRO A 37 -0.26 3.14 19.20
N SER A 38 -0.27 4.48 19.22
CA SER A 38 0.82 5.27 18.61
C SER A 38 2.09 5.38 19.44
N LYS A 39 2.09 4.87 20.68
CA LYS A 39 3.30 4.80 21.54
C LYS A 39 4.28 3.69 21.15
N ILE A 40 3.97 2.90 20.12
CA ILE A 40 4.78 1.74 19.76
C ILE A 40 5.54 1.96 18.46
N ASP A 41 6.67 1.27 18.30
CA ASP A 41 7.42 1.22 17.05
C ASP A 41 6.47 0.92 15.86
N GLY A 42 6.57 1.71 14.79
CA GLY A 42 5.76 1.59 13.58
C GLY A 42 5.88 0.25 12.83
N ALA A 43 6.83 -0.61 13.18
CA ALA A 43 6.96 -1.99 12.70
C ALA A 43 6.61 -3.05 13.76
N LYS A 44 6.15 -2.64 14.95
CA LYS A 44 5.72 -3.58 15.99
C LYS A 44 4.53 -4.41 15.49
N HIS A 45 4.62 -5.71 15.69
CA HIS A 45 3.73 -6.77 15.20
C HIS A 45 3.85 -7.13 13.70
N THR A 46 4.69 -6.46 12.90
CA THR A 46 4.85 -6.80 11.47
C THR A 46 5.27 -8.26 11.27
N ALA A 47 6.28 -8.74 12.01
CA ALA A 47 6.73 -10.13 11.89
C ALA A 47 5.65 -11.16 12.30
N ALA A 48 4.84 -10.83 13.31
CA ALA A 48 3.75 -11.71 13.77
C ALA A 48 2.64 -11.79 12.73
N ILE A 49 2.22 -10.65 12.17
CA ILE A 49 1.20 -10.59 11.11
C ILE A 49 1.69 -11.29 9.85
N LEU A 50 2.94 -11.06 9.45
CA LEU A 50 3.54 -11.75 8.32
C LEU A 50 3.50 -13.27 8.51
N LYS A 51 3.91 -13.76 9.69
CA LYS A 51 3.85 -15.19 10.03
C LYS A 51 2.43 -15.74 9.92
N LEU A 52 1.45 -15.05 10.52
CA LEU A 52 0.05 -15.49 10.49
C LEU A 52 -0.50 -15.56 9.07
N LEU A 53 -0.26 -14.52 8.25
CA LEU A 53 -0.70 -14.48 6.85
C LEU A 53 -0.06 -15.58 6.03
N VAL A 54 1.26 -15.72 6.08
CA VAL A 54 1.98 -16.76 5.32
C VAL A 54 1.52 -18.15 5.72
N THR A 55 1.33 -18.40 7.02
CA THR A 55 0.83 -19.68 7.52
C THR A 55 -0.56 -19.98 6.95
N PHE A 56 -1.48 -19.01 7.02
CA PHE A 56 -2.85 -19.15 6.50
C PHE A 56 -2.88 -19.36 4.98
N ILE A 57 -2.10 -18.58 4.22
CA ILE A 57 -2.02 -18.70 2.76
C ILE A 57 -1.49 -20.09 2.38
N ARG A 58 -0.43 -20.57 3.02
CA ARG A 58 0.17 -21.87 2.70
C ARG A 58 -0.64 -23.08 3.15
N GLN A 59 -1.60 -22.91 4.05
CA GLN A 59 -2.59 -23.97 4.32
C GLN A 59 -3.44 -24.29 3.09
N HIS A 60 -3.65 -23.31 2.22
CA HIS A 60 -4.46 -23.45 1.00
C HIS A 60 -3.59 -23.63 -0.25
N TRP A 61 -2.42 -22.99 -0.29
CA TRP A 61 -1.46 -23.08 -1.39
C TRP A 61 -0.03 -23.29 -0.85
N PRO A 62 0.38 -24.54 -0.56
CA PRO A 62 1.66 -24.83 0.10
C PRO A 62 2.88 -24.27 -0.64
N ASP A 63 2.87 -24.36 -1.97
CA ASP A 63 4.01 -24.02 -2.83
C ASP A 63 3.93 -22.60 -3.42
N VAL A 64 2.95 -21.79 -2.98
CA VAL A 64 2.82 -20.43 -3.51
C VAL A 64 4.03 -19.57 -3.13
N GLN A 65 4.58 -18.90 -4.13
CA GLN A 65 5.63 -17.91 -3.92
C GLN A 65 5.03 -16.67 -3.26
N ILE A 66 5.67 -16.23 -2.17
CA ILE A 66 5.23 -15.06 -1.41
C ILE A 66 6.38 -14.06 -1.36
N VAL A 67 6.10 -12.82 -1.74
CA VAL A 67 7.04 -11.71 -1.65
C VAL A 67 6.55 -10.70 -0.63
N PHE A 68 7.34 -10.47 0.42
CA PHE A 68 7.13 -9.39 1.37
C PHE A 68 7.62 -8.06 0.78
N ARG A 69 6.70 -7.09 0.61
CA ARG A 69 7.01 -5.73 0.14
C ARG A 69 6.79 -4.71 1.25
N GLY A 70 7.77 -3.86 1.52
CA GLY A 70 7.69 -2.88 2.62
C GLY A 70 8.49 -1.59 2.39
N ASP A 71 8.16 -0.52 3.10
CA ASP A 71 8.98 0.69 3.14
C ASP A 71 10.20 0.55 4.07
N SER A 72 10.98 1.63 4.23
CA SER A 72 12.15 1.63 5.11
C SER A 72 11.85 1.43 6.59
N GLY A 73 10.67 1.80 7.08
CA GLY A 73 10.21 1.51 8.43
C GLY A 73 9.99 0.01 8.69
N PHE A 74 9.70 -0.76 7.65
CA PHE A 74 9.48 -2.21 7.72
C PHE A 74 10.73 -3.06 7.45
N CYS A 75 11.85 -2.44 7.04
CA CYS A 75 13.13 -3.12 6.88
C CYS A 75 13.78 -3.45 8.24
N ARG A 76 13.16 -4.39 8.95
CA ARG A 76 13.59 -4.85 10.28
C ARG A 76 14.28 -6.20 10.17
N GLN A 77 15.41 -6.35 10.86
CA GLN A 77 16.19 -7.59 10.85
C GLN A 77 15.33 -8.82 11.23
N LEU A 78 14.44 -8.69 12.22
CA LEU A 78 13.54 -9.78 12.61
C LEU A 78 12.62 -10.23 11.48
N VAL A 79 12.15 -9.30 10.64
CA VAL A 79 11.31 -9.59 9.47
C VAL A 79 12.15 -10.27 8.39
N LEU A 80 13.29 -9.69 8.02
CA LEU A 80 14.17 -10.25 6.98
C LEU A 80 14.64 -11.67 7.33
N ASN A 81 15.15 -11.87 8.55
CA ASN A 81 15.56 -13.20 9.02
C ASN A 81 14.40 -14.19 9.06
N TRP A 82 13.17 -13.73 9.34
CA TRP A 82 12.01 -14.60 9.31
C TRP A 82 11.66 -14.99 7.88
N CYS A 83 11.67 -14.05 6.93
CA CYS A 83 11.46 -14.31 5.52
C CYS A 83 12.43 -15.37 4.98
N GLU A 84 13.73 -15.19 5.23
CA GLU A 84 14.79 -16.10 4.81
C GLU A 84 14.60 -17.53 5.34
N ARG A 85 14.22 -17.68 6.62
CA ARG A 85 14.00 -19.00 7.23
C ARG A 85 12.72 -19.70 6.77
N ASN A 86 11.79 -18.97 6.15
CA ASN A 86 10.48 -19.49 5.78
C ASN A 86 10.27 -19.46 4.25
N SER A 87 11.33 -19.34 3.45
CA SER A 87 11.24 -19.28 1.98
C SER A 87 10.23 -18.23 1.51
N VAL A 88 10.26 -17.05 2.13
CA VAL A 88 9.48 -15.88 1.71
C VAL A 88 10.47 -14.89 1.14
N ASP A 89 10.28 -14.51 -0.11
CA ASP A 89 11.08 -13.49 -0.74
C ASP A 89 10.74 -12.12 -0.19
N TYR A 90 11.61 -11.14 -0.36
CA TYR A 90 11.34 -9.78 0.09
C TYR A 90 11.96 -8.71 -0.81
N ILE A 91 11.32 -7.55 -0.80
CA ILE A 91 11.81 -6.31 -1.38
C ILE A 91 11.36 -5.14 -0.50
N ALA A 92 12.30 -4.50 0.19
CA ALA A 92 11.99 -3.46 1.16
C ALA A 92 12.90 -2.24 1.03
N GLY A 93 12.36 -1.05 1.27
CA GLY A 93 13.16 0.17 1.34
C GLY A 93 14.19 0.11 2.47
N ILE A 94 15.31 0.81 2.35
CA ILE A 94 16.25 1.00 3.45
C ILE A 94 16.45 2.50 3.66
N ALA A 95 16.48 2.93 4.92
CA ALA A 95 16.81 4.30 5.25
C ALA A 95 18.25 4.61 4.83
N ARG A 96 18.47 5.84 4.33
CA ARG A 96 19.78 6.33 3.94
C ARG A 96 20.73 6.35 5.15
N ASN A 97 21.99 5.98 4.92
CA ASN A 97 23.06 6.14 5.91
C ASN A 97 24.40 6.35 5.18
N LEU A 98 25.39 6.86 5.91
CA LEU A 98 26.71 7.21 5.35
C LEU A 98 27.40 6.03 4.68
N ARG A 99 27.22 4.80 5.19
CA ARG A 99 27.83 3.60 4.60
C ARG A 99 27.20 3.25 3.26
N LEU A 100 25.86 3.26 3.17
CA LEU A 100 25.13 3.01 1.92
C LEU A 100 25.45 4.07 0.85
N GLU A 101 25.58 5.34 1.26
CA GLU A 101 25.95 6.43 0.36
C GLU A 101 27.40 6.30 -0.10
N GLY A 102 28.33 5.99 0.81
CA GLY A 102 29.73 5.73 0.47
C GLY A 102 29.92 4.59 -0.55
N MET A 103 29.06 3.56 -0.50
CA MET A 103 29.11 2.45 -1.47
C MET A 103 28.78 2.88 -2.91
N ILE A 104 28.08 4.00 -3.10
CA ILE A 104 27.69 4.51 -4.42
C ILE A 104 28.45 5.76 -4.85
N ASP A 105 29.39 6.27 -4.04
CA ASP A 105 30.05 7.55 -4.29
C ASP A 105 30.72 7.64 -5.66
N ARG A 106 31.41 6.57 -6.06
CA ARG A 106 32.08 6.48 -7.38
C ARG A 106 31.10 6.49 -8.56
N SER A 107 29.83 6.15 -8.31
CA SER A 107 28.80 6.07 -9.33
C SER A 107 28.16 7.43 -9.64
N TRP A 108 28.37 8.45 -8.80
CA TRP A 108 27.81 9.79 -9.02
C TRP A 108 28.34 10.45 -10.29
N ASN A 109 29.66 10.37 -10.53
CA ASN A 109 30.28 10.97 -11.71
C ASN A 109 29.63 10.45 -13.01
N TYR A 110 29.34 9.16 -13.06
CA TYR A 110 28.64 8.55 -14.19
C TYR A 110 27.21 9.08 -14.32
N ALA A 111 26.43 9.06 -13.23
CA ALA A 111 25.03 9.50 -13.25
C ALA A 111 24.88 10.99 -13.59
N GLU A 112 25.78 11.85 -13.10
CA GLU A 112 25.79 13.29 -13.37
C GLU A 112 26.20 13.58 -14.83
N SER A 113 27.22 12.89 -15.34
CA SER A 113 27.61 13.00 -16.76
C SER A 113 26.45 12.61 -17.68
N GLN A 114 25.76 11.50 -17.39
CA GLN A 114 24.58 11.08 -18.14
C GLN A 114 23.42 12.09 -18.04
N HIS A 115 23.23 12.72 -16.88
CA HIS A 115 22.23 13.78 -16.71
C HIS A 115 22.55 15.01 -17.55
N GLN A 116 23.80 15.46 -17.55
CA GLN A 116 24.22 16.62 -18.33
C GLN A 116 24.12 16.37 -19.85
N GLN A 117 24.47 15.17 -20.31
CA GLN A 117 24.31 14.76 -21.71
C GLN A 117 22.84 14.71 -22.14
N ARG A 118 21.94 14.24 -21.28
CA ARG A 118 20.50 14.27 -21.57
C ARG A 118 19.98 15.70 -21.64
N LYS A 119 20.43 16.56 -20.74
CA LYS A 119 20.07 17.98 -20.70
C LYS A 119 20.54 18.73 -21.94
N SER A 120 21.76 18.49 -22.42
CA SER A 120 22.26 19.10 -23.66
C SER A 120 21.50 18.66 -24.91
N ARG A 121 20.88 17.48 -24.89
CA ARG A 121 19.97 16.99 -25.94
C ARG A 121 18.51 17.47 -25.78
N GLY A 122 18.23 18.36 -24.82
CA GLY A 122 16.89 18.87 -24.55
C GLY A 122 15.95 17.87 -23.85
N ILE A 123 16.45 16.74 -23.36
CA ILE A 123 15.65 15.73 -22.67
C ILE A 123 15.39 16.19 -21.24
N LYS A 124 14.12 16.38 -20.90
CA LYS A 124 13.68 16.80 -19.55
C LYS A 124 13.56 15.60 -18.59
N GLY A 125 13.63 15.88 -17.30
CA GLY A 125 13.37 14.93 -16.22
C GLY A 125 14.62 14.31 -15.58
N ALA A 126 14.39 13.48 -14.56
CA ALA A 126 15.46 12.88 -13.76
C ALA A 126 16.24 11.79 -14.53
N THR A 127 17.54 11.67 -14.28
CA THR A 127 18.38 10.54 -14.70
C THR A 127 18.47 9.53 -13.58
N ARG A 128 18.26 8.25 -13.90
CA ARG A 128 18.25 7.15 -12.94
C ARG A 128 19.21 6.06 -13.40
N CYS A 129 20.16 5.72 -12.53
CA CYS A 129 21.03 4.56 -12.67
C CYS A 129 20.76 3.61 -11.50
N PHE A 130 21.04 2.33 -11.71
CA PHE A 130 20.84 1.31 -10.70
C PHE A 130 22.17 0.58 -10.47
N TRP A 131 22.46 0.31 -9.20
CA TRP A 131 23.66 -0.40 -8.80
C TRP A 131 23.32 -1.40 -7.69
N ARG A 132 23.55 -2.69 -7.94
CA ARG A 132 23.42 -3.75 -6.95
C ARG A 132 24.75 -4.03 -6.27
N TYR A 133 24.72 -4.15 -4.96
CA TYR A 133 25.88 -4.51 -4.16
C TYR A 133 25.47 -5.24 -2.88
N THR A 134 26.41 -6.02 -2.36
CA THR A 134 26.26 -6.69 -1.08
C THR A 134 26.51 -5.71 0.07
N TYR A 135 25.60 -5.68 1.04
CA TYR A 135 25.68 -4.82 2.23
C TYR A 135 25.28 -5.58 3.48
N GLN A 136 25.97 -5.30 4.58
CA GLN A 136 25.64 -5.82 5.90
C GLN A 136 25.59 -4.66 6.89
N ALA A 137 24.41 -4.39 7.43
CA ALA A 137 24.30 -3.56 8.62
C ALA A 137 24.86 -4.33 9.82
N ASP A 138 25.43 -3.63 10.81
CA ASP A 138 26.01 -4.29 11.99
C ASP A 138 24.98 -5.10 12.78
N SER A 139 23.72 -4.67 12.73
CA SER A 139 22.60 -5.42 13.31
C SER A 139 22.35 -6.75 12.60
N TRP A 140 22.79 -6.95 11.35
CA TRP A 140 22.47 -8.13 10.54
C TRP A 140 23.47 -9.25 10.74
N LYS A 141 22.95 -10.49 10.83
CA LYS A 141 23.78 -11.70 10.96
C LYS A 141 24.55 -12.05 9.69
N HIS A 142 23.97 -11.73 8.54
CA HIS A 142 24.52 -12.05 7.23
C HIS A 142 24.38 -10.85 6.29
N PRO A 143 25.26 -10.73 5.29
CA PRO A 143 25.12 -9.75 4.23
C PRO A 143 23.88 -10.01 3.36
N ARG A 144 23.33 -8.95 2.78
CA ARG A 144 22.18 -9.00 1.87
C ARG A 144 22.43 -8.14 0.62
N GLU A 145 21.73 -8.46 -0.44
CA GLU A 145 21.76 -7.68 -1.67
C GLU A 145 20.95 -6.39 -1.52
N VAL A 146 21.58 -5.28 -1.89
CA VAL A 146 21.00 -3.95 -1.89
C VAL A 146 21.08 -3.36 -3.29
N ILE A 147 19.97 -2.80 -3.76
CA ILE A 147 19.91 -2.04 -5.00
C ILE A 147 19.81 -0.56 -4.64
N ALA A 148 20.77 0.23 -5.11
CA ALA A 148 20.69 1.67 -5.09
C ALA A 148 20.05 2.20 -6.37
N LYS A 149 19.02 3.03 -6.22
CA LYS A 149 18.60 3.99 -7.24
C LYS A 149 19.43 5.25 -7.07
N ILE A 150 20.33 5.49 -8.02
CA ILE A 150 21.13 6.69 -8.12
C ILE A 150 20.37 7.65 -9.04
N GLU A 151 19.68 8.62 -8.45
CA GLU A 151 18.86 9.59 -9.18
C GLU A 151 19.50 10.98 -9.14
N VAL A 152 19.64 11.59 -10.32
CA VAL A 152 20.06 12.99 -10.48
C VAL A 152 18.90 13.76 -11.08
N THR A 153 18.54 14.86 -10.42
CA THR A 153 17.50 15.80 -10.83
C THR A 153 18.09 17.19 -11.01
N ASP A 154 17.33 18.13 -11.59
CA ASP A 154 17.74 19.54 -11.62
C ASP A 154 17.93 20.15 -10.22
N LYS A 155 17.39 19.51 -9.17
CA LYS A 155 17.57 19.91 -7.76
C LYS A 155 18.75 19.21 -7.07
N GLY A 156 19.49 18.36 -7.80
CA GLY A 156 20.62 17.59 -7.28
C GLY A 156 20.36 16.10 -7.09
N ARG A 157 21.23 15.48 -6.28
CA ARG A 157 21.32 14.04 -6.00
C ARG A 157 20.17 13.55 -5.10
N ASN A 158 19.53 12.45 -5.46
CA ASN A 158 18.42 11.84 -4.71
C ASN A 158 18.54 10.31 -4.62
N PRO A 159 19.54 9.77 -3.90
CA PRO A 159 19.72 8.33 -3.80
C PRO A 159 18.59 7.68 -3.00
N ARG A 160 18.19 6.47 -3.41
CA ARG A 160 17.30 5.59 -2.64
C ARG A 160 17.83 4.18 -2.65
N PHE A 161 17.58 3.43 -1.58
CA PHE A 161 18.12 2.09 -1.41
C PHE A 161 16.98 1.11 -1.10
N ILE A 162 17.07 -0.09 -1.65
CA ILE A 162 16.18 -1.21 -1.34
C ILE A 162 17.01 -2.46 -1.05
N VAL A 163 16.60 -3.26 -0.06
CA VAL A 163 17.12 -4.61 0.18
C VAL A 163 16.21 -5.60 -0.53
N THR A 164 16.76 -6.63 -1.17
CA THR A 164 15.96 -7.62 -1.89
C THR A 164 16.57 -9.02 -1.84
N SER A 165 15.74 -10.04 -1.76
CA SER A 165 16.14 -11.43 -2.07
C SER A 165 15.92 -11.78 -3.55
N LEU A 166 15.11 -10.98 -4.26
CA LEU A 166 14.76 -11.23 -5.65
C LEU A 166 15.93 -11.09 -6.62
N HIS A 167 15.95 -11.97 -7.63
CA HIS A 167 16.86 -11.93 -8.77
C HIS A 167 16.19 -11.29 -10.00
N GLY A 168 16.99 -10.70 -10.88
CA GLY A 168 16.51 -10.06 -12.11
C GLY A 168 17.11 -8.68 -12.34
N ARG A 169 16.54 -7.93 -13.28
CA ARG A 169 17.03 -6.60 -13.66
C ARG A 169 16.73 -5.58 -12.56
N ASP A 170 17.75 -4.91 -12.05
CA ASP A 170 17.64 -3.95 -10.93
C ASP A 170 16.64 -2.83 -11.18
N SER A 171 16.63 -2.28 -12.40
CA SER A 171 15.67 -1.25 -12.79
C SER A 171 14.22 -1.74 -12.73
N LYS A 172 13.98 -3.00 -13.11
CA LYS A 172 12.65 -3.63 -13.05
C LYS A 172 12.23 -3.86 -11.61
N LEU A 173 13.10 -4.46 -10.80
CA LEU A 173 12.83 -4.68 -9.37
C LEU A 173 12.53 -3.37 -8.64
N TYR A 174 13.27 -2.30 -8.93
CA TYR A 174 12.98 -1.02 -8.29
C TYR A 174 11.69 -0.37 -8.85
N CYS A 175 11.57 -0.23 -10.17
CA CYS A 175 10.51 0.58 -10.79
C CYS A 175 9.15 -0.11 -10.87
N GLU A 176 9.12 -1.43 -11.03
CA GLU A 176 7.87 -2.20 -11.20
C GLU A 176 7.50 -2.89 -9.90
N GLU A 177 8.43 -3.59 -9.24
CA GLU A 177 8.13 -4.32 -8.01
C GLU A 177 8.08 -3.38 -6.80
N TYR A 178 9.18 -2.71 -6.47
CA TYR A 178 9.22 -1.89 -5.26
C TYR A 178 8.31 -0.65 -5.34
N CYS A 179 8.34 0.08 -6.46
CA CYS A 179 7.55 1.30 -6.62
C CYS A 179 6.03 1.07 -6.68
N ALA A 180 5.55 -0.15 -7.00
CA ALA A 180 4.14 -0.50 -6.88
C ALA A 180 3.62 -0.40 -5.43
N ARG A 181 4.51 -0.26 -4.43
CA ARG A 181 4.13 0.16 -3.06
C ARG A 181 3.38 1.51 -3.02
N GLY A 182 3.62 2.41 -3.98
CA GLY A 182 2.92 3.70 -4.05
C GLY A 182 1.40 3.55 -4.21
N ASP A 183 0.95 2.49 -4.87
CA ASP A 183 -0.48 2.20 -5.01
C ASP A 183 -1.11 1.87 -3.66
N MET A 184 -0.40 1.15 -2.79
CA MET A 184 -0.87 0.84 -1.43
C MET A 184 -1.14 2.12 -0.61
N GLU A 185 -0.31 3.15 -0.72
CA GLU A 185 -0.56 4.43 -0.03
C GLU A 185 -1.85 5.09 -0.52
N ASN A 186 -2.14 5.01 -1.83
CA ASN A 186 -3.40 5.49 -2.38
C ASN A 186 -4.59 4.67 -1.87
N ARG A 187 -4.45 3.34 -1.74
CA ARG A 187 -5.51 2.47 -1.17
C ARG A 187 -5.78 2.74 0.31
N ILE A 188 -4.73 2.99 1.10
CA ILE A 188 -4.88 3.40 2.49
C ILE A 188 -5.64 4.73 2.56
N LYS A 189 -5.38 5.68 1.66
CA LYS A 189 -6.14 6.93 1.57
C LYS A 189 -7.61 6.67 1.21
N ASP A 190 -7.90 5.86 0.18
CA ASP A 190 -9.26 5.48 -0.21
C ASP A 190 -10.02 4.89 1.01
N GLN A 191 -9.41 3.96 1.73
CA GLN A 191 -10.03 3.34 2.88
C GLN A 191 -10.26 4.32 4.05
N GLN A 192 -9.27 5.15 4.36
CA GLN A 192 -9.34 6.10 5.45
C GLN A 192 -10.32 7.26 5.19
N LEU A 193 -10.37 7.76 3.96
CA LEU A 193 -11.16 8.93 3.58
C LEU A 193 -12.58 8.53 3.13
N ASP A 194 -12.72 7.46 2.36
CA ASP A 194 -13.95 7.22 1.59
C ASP A 194 -14.89 6.18 2.21
N LEU A 195 -14.32 5.30 3.04
CA LEU A 195 -15.04 4.26 3.78
C LEU A 195 -15.08 4.50 5.30
N PHE A 196 -14.84 5.74 5.72
CA PHE A 196 -15.01 6.20 7.10
C PHE A 196 -14.14 5.46 8.14
N ALA A 197 -13.03 4.82 7.74
CA ALA A 197 -12.13 4.12 8.67
C ALA A 197 -11.48 5.07 9.71
N LYS A 198 -11.57 6.40 9.53
CA LYS A 198 -11.18 7.41 10.52
C LYS A 198 -12.21 7.67 11.65
N ARG A 199 -13.41 7.06 11.62
CA ARG A 199 -14.45 7.22 12.68
C ARG A 199 -14.14 6.39 13.94
N THR A 200 -12.89 6.40 14.37
CA THR A 200 -12.42 5.82 15.64
C THR A 200 -12.67 6.82 16.78
N SER A 201 -13.95 7.05 17.10
CA SER A 201 -14.38 7.97 18.15
C SER A 201 -14.57 7.32 19.53
N SER A 202 -14.42 6.00 19.63
CA SER A 202 -14.57 5.29 20.92
C SER A 202 -13.36 5.54 21.82
N LYS A 203 -13.61 5.55 23.14
CA LYS A 203 -12.57 5.54 24.16
C LYS A 203 -11.88 4.17 24.30
N HIS A 204 -12.49 3.10 23.77
CA HIS A 204 -11.95 1.74 23.84
C HIS A 204 -11.30 1.33 22.52
N TRP A 205 -10.06 0.85 22.60
CA TRP A 205 -9.29 0.37 21.45
C TRP A 205 -10.04 -0.72 20.67
N TRP A 206 -10.61 -1.71 21.37
CA TRP A 206 -11.31 -2.83 20.72
C TRP A 206 -12.53 -2.40 19.89
N SER A 207 -13.29 -1.42 20.39
CA SER A 207 -14.41 -0.85 19.62
C SER A 207 -13.94 -0.15 18.35
N ASN A 208 -12.79 0.54 18.42
CA ASN A 208 -12.21 1.19 17.25
C ASN A 208 -11.68 0.16 16.24
N GLN A 209 -11.05 -0.92 16.71
CA GLN A 209 -10.60 -2.02 15.84
C GLN A 209 -11.80 -2.71 15.17
N TRP A 210 -12.88 -2.97 15.91
CA TRP A 210 -14.08 -3.57 15.34
C TRP A 210 -14.72 -2.65 14.30
N ARG A 211 -14.77 -1.33 14.53
CA ARG A 211 -15.28 -0.35 13.54
C ARG A 211 -14.47 -0.31 12.24
N LEU A 212 -13.19 -0.67 12.29
CA LEU A 212 -12.34 -0.75 11.09
C LEU A 212 -12.70 -1.97 10.22
N ALA A 213 -13.20 -3.06 10.81
CA ALA A 213 -13.51 -4.29 10.09
C ALA A 213 -14.64 -4.12 9.04
N PRO A 214 -15.80 -3.48 9.33
CA PRO A 214 -16.80 -3.17 8.31
C PRO A 214 -16.25 -2.29 7.18
N SER A 215 -15.36 -1.33 7.47
CA SER A 215 -14.72 -0.52 6.42
C SER A 215 -13.81 -1.36 5.52
N MET A 216 -13.11 -2.36 6.07
CA MET A 216 -12.34 -3.34 5.30
C MET A 216 -13.24 -4.20 4.41
N LEU A 217 -14.31 -4.75 4.97
CA LEU A 217 -15.26 -5.57 4.23
C LEU A 217 -15.95 -4.79 3.11
N ALA A 218 -16.32 -3.53 3.37
CA ALA A 218 -16.83 -2.64 2.34
C ALA A 218 -15.80 -2.41 1.22
N PHE A 219 -14.52 -2.27 1.56
CA PHE A 219 -13.46 -2.15 0.55
C PHE A 219 -13.39 -3.39 -0.34
N VAL A 220 -13.36 -4.57 0.26
CA VAL A 220 -13.39 -5.85 -0.47
C VAL A 220 -14.62 -5.94 -1.37
N LEU A 221 -15.79 -5.54 -0.88
CA LEU A 221 -17.02 -5.50 -1.67
C LEU A 221 -16.86 -4.58 -2.89
N PHE A 222 -16.32 -3.36 -2.73
CA PHE A 222 -16.10 -2.46 -3.87
C PHE A 222 -15.08 -2.99 -4.87
N GLU A 223 -14.00 -3.64 -4.42
CA GLU A 223 -13.06 -4.30 -5.33
C GLU A 223 -13.73 -5.45 -6.09
N LYS A 224 -14.59 -6.24 -5.43
CA LYS A 224 -15.38 -7.30 -6.07
C LYS A 224 -16.45 -6.77 -7.03
N LEU A 225 -17.11 -5.66 -6.71
CA LEU A 225 -18.01 -4.98 -7.64
C LEU A 225 -17.26 -4.52 -8.89
N ARG A 226 -16.04 -3.98 -8.72
CA ARG A 226 -15.22 -3.51 -9.84
C ARG A 226 -14.86 -4.63 -10.82
N GLU A 227 -14.57 -5.84 -10.34
CA GLU A 227 -14.32 -7.01 -11.19
C GLU A 227 -15.49 -7.31 -12.17
N HIS A 228 -16.70 -6.86 -11.85
CA HIS A 228 -17.89 -7.06 -12.68
C HIS A 228 -18.26 -5.85 -13.54
N CYS A 229 -17.62 -4.70 -13.33
CA CYS A 229 -17.84 -3.48 -14.09
C CYS A 229 -17.04 -3.46 -15.40
N SER A 230 -17.38 -2.54 -16.31
CA SER A 230 -16.57 -2.23 -17.48
C SER A 230 -15.25 -1.55 -17.12
N ASN A 231 -14.27 -1.63 -18.03
CA ASN A 231 -12.92 -1.08 -17.82
C ASN A 231 -12.89 0.43 -17.51
N LYS A 232 -13.97 1.16 -17.81
CA LYS A 232 -14.18 2.55 -17.39
C LYS A 232 -14.05 2.74 -15.87
N TYR A 233 -14.34 1.70 -15.09
CA TYR A 233 -14.36 1.72 -13.63
C TYR A 233 -13.05 1.25 -12.98
N ASP A 234 -12.11 0.73 -13.77
CA ASP A 234 -10.86 0.14 -13.28
C ASP A 234 -10.03 1.14 -12.49
N SER A 235 -9.87 2.34 -13.05
CA SER A 235 -9.07 3.41 -12.46
C SER A 235 -9.79 4.23 -11.40
N LEU A 236 -11.10 4.02 -11.20
CA LEU A 236 -11.88 4.79 -10.24
C LEU A 236 -11.51 4.42 -8.79
N SER A 237 -11.41 5.45 -7.94
CA SER A 237 -11.33 5.27 -6.49
C SER A 237 -12.62 4.66 -5.95
N VAL A 238 -12.55 4.12 -4.73
CA VAL A 238 -13.74 3.60 -4.05
C VAL A 238 -14.82 4.68 -3.89
N GLN A 239 -14.44 5.94 -3.64
CA GLN A 239 -15.39 7.05 -3.67
C GLN A 239 -16.06 7.22 -5.03
N GLY A 240 -15.29 7.14 -6.12
CA GLY A 240 -15.83 7.23 -7.47
C GLY A 240 -16.86 6.13 -7.74
N LEU A 241 -16.55 4.89 -7.36
CA LEU A 241 -17.50 3.78 -7.44
C LEU A 241 -18.74 4.03 -6.58
N ARG A 242 -18.55 4.43 -5.33
CA ARG A 242 -19.65 4.71 -4.39
C ARG A 242 -20.57 5.81 -4.91
N LEU A 243 -20.03 6.89 -5.50
CA LEU A 243 -20.82 7.99 -6.03
C LEU A 243 -21.61 7.60 -7.29
N ARG A 244 -21.02 6.77 -8.17
CA ARG A 244 -21.65 6.36 -9.42
C ARG A 244 -22.64 5.20 -9.27
N LEU A 245 -22.36 4.25 -8.37
CA LEU A 245 -23.10 2.99 -8.29
C LEU A 245 -24.01 2.88 -7.06
N ILE A 246 -23.73 3.59 -5.96
CA ILE A 246 -24.49 3.43 -4.70
C ILE A 246 -25.21 4.73 -4.31
N LYS A 247 -24.50 5.87 -4.33
CA LYS A 247 -25.04 7.16 -3.94
C LYS A 247 -25.78 7.82 -5.12
N ILE A 248 -26.81 7.13 -5.60
CA ILE A 248 -27.68 7.58 -6.68
C ILE A 248 -28.93 8.20 -6.06
N ALA A 249 -29.34 9.36 -6.58
CA ALA A 249 -30.61 9.97 -6.18
C ALA A 249 -31.78 9.09 -6.66
N ALA A 250 -32.71 8.80 -5.76
CA ALA A 250 -33.89 7.98 -6.03
C ALA A 250 -35.11 8.58 -5.35
N VAL A 251 -36.28 8.46 -5.98
CA VAL A 251 -37.57 8.69 -5.32
C VAL A 251 -37.97 7.39 -4.63
N VAL A 252 -38.22 7.47 -3.32
CA VAL A 252 -38.63 6.31 -2.52
C VAL A 252 -40.15 6.34 -2.35
N VAL A 253 -40.82 5.29 -2.83
CA VAL A 253 -42.26 5.12 -2.67
C VAL A 253 -42.51 3.96 -1.72
N ILE A 254 -43.14 4.25 -0.58
CA ILE A 254 -43.42 3.27 0.48
C ILE A 254 -44.91 2.98 0.50
N ASN A 255 -45.27 1.69 0.52
CA ASN A 255 -46.62 1.19 0.79
C ASN A 255 -46.52 0.11 1.89
N THR A 256 -47.64 -0.20 2.54
CA THR A 256 -47.83 -1.27 3.53
C THR A 256 -47.13 -2.60 3.19
N ARG A 257 -47.01 -2.96 1.89
CA ARG A 257 -46.42 -4.24 1.46
C ARG A 257 -45.09 -4.14 0.73
N ARG A 258 -44.67 -2.94 0.28
CA ARG A 258 -43.50 -2.80 -0.62
C ARG A 258 -42.81 -1.45 -0.47
N ILE A 259 -41.50 -1.45 -0.61
CA ILE A 259 -40.67 -0.25 -0.79
C ILE A 259 -40.14 -0.28 -2.23
N ARG A 260 -40.40 0.78 -3.01
CA ARG A 260 -39.90 0.93 -4.38
C ARG A 260 -38.89 2.08 -4.43
N PHE A 261 -37.78 1.84 -5.11
CA PHE A 261 -36.78 2.86 -5.43
C PHE A 261 -36.90 3.20 -6.92
N LEU A 262 -37.29 4.43 -7.23
CA LEU A 262 -37.38 4.94 -8.59
C LEU A 262 -36.12 5.75 -8.88
N LEU A 263 -35.22 5.20 -9.69
CA LEU A 263 -33.96 5.83 -10.09
C LEU A 263 -34.20 6.75 -11.30
N ASN A 264 -33.38 7.80 -11.42
CA ASN A 264 -33.45 8.73 -12.55
C ASN A 264 -33.06 8.03 -13.87
N GLU A 265 -33.92 8.14 -14.88
CA GLU A 265 -33.70 7.60 -16.24
C GLU A 265 -32.48 8.25 -16.93
N CYS A 266 -32.17 9.50 -16.60
CA CYS A 266 -31.03 10.23 -17.13
C CYS A 266 -29.72 9.95 -16.37
N CYS A 267 -29.65 8.91 -15.54
CA CYS A 267 -28.43 8.56 -14.82
C CYS A 267 -27.32 8.16 -15.83
N PRO A 268 -26.16 8.85 -15.87
CA PRO A 268 -25.11 8.59 -16.87
C PRO A 268 -24.58 7.16 -16.85
N ASP A 269 -24.65 6.49 -15.71
CA ASP A 269 -24.11 5.15 -15.49
C ASP A 269 -25.22 4.07 -15.38
N GLN A 270 -26.46 4.39 -15.80
CA GLN A 270 -27.63 3.49 -15.72
C GLN A 270 -27.37 2.13 -16.36
N LYS A 271 -26.83 2.09 -17.59
CA LYS A 271 -26.54 0.84 -18.31
C LYS A 271 -25.58 -0.05 -17.53
N GLU A 272 -24.57 0.54 -16.89
CA GLU A 272 -23.61 -0.20 -16.09
C GLU A 272 -24.28 -0.74 -14.82
N PHE A 273 -25.07 0.09 -14.15
CA PHE A 273 -25.79 -0.31 -12.94
C PHE A 273 -26.73 -1.48 -13.20
N THR A 274 -27.55 -1.42 -14.26
CA THR A 274 -28.46 -2.52 -14.63
C THR A 274 -27.68 -3.81 -14.91
N ARG A 275 -26.61 -3.72 -15.72
CA ARG A 275 -25.74 -4.87 -16.02
C ARG A 275 -25.13 -5.49 -14.76
N LEU A 276 -24.69 -4.66 -13.82
CA LEU A 276 -24.11 -5.11 -12.57
C LEU A 276 -25.15 -5.83 -11.69
N VAL A 277 -26.36 -5.28 -11.59
CA VAL A 277 -27.47 -5.92 -10.86
C VAL A 277 -27.82 -7.27 -11.48
N GLU A 278 -27.97 -7.35 -12.81
CA GLU A 278 -28.27 -8.59 -13.52
C GLU A 278 -27.21 -9.68 -13.27
N ARG A 279 -25.94 -9.30 -13.21
CA ARG A 279 -24.83 -10.23 -12.92
C ARG A 279 -24.79 -10.72 -11.49
N LEU A 280 -25.27 -9.94 -10.53
CA LEU A 280 -25.17 -10.23 -9.10
C LEU A 280 -26.45 -10.85 -8.53
N LEU A 281 -27.52 -10.93 -9.31
CA LEU A 281 -28.72 -11.66 -8.91
C LEU A 281 -28.36 -13.15 -8.72
N PRO A 282 -28.63 -13.73 -7.54
CA PRO A 282 -28.48 -15.16 -7.33
C PRO A 282 -29.30 -15.92 -8.36
N SER A 283 -28.69 -16.95 -8.96
CA SER A 283 -29.38 -17.90 -9.84
C SER A 283 -30.43 -18.69 -9.09
#